data_AF-A0A5B7IFA3-F1
#
_entry.id   AF-A0A5B7IFA3-F1
#
_cell.length_a   1.000
_cell.length_b   1.000
_cell.length_c   1.000
_cell.angle_alpha   90.00
_cell.angle_beta   90.00
_cell.angle_gamma   90.00
#
_symmetry.space_group_name_H-M   'P 1'
#
loop_
_entity.id
_entity.type
_entity.pdbx_description
1 polymer ?
#
loop_
_entity_poly.entity_id
_entity_poly.type
_entity_poly.pdbx_seq_one_letter_code
_entity_poly.pdbx_strand_id
1 'polypeptide(L)'
;MVKDLGMSDKVGLRTFEDNAGQLISTGESLGHSTKEAIDSEIKRLLQESFDRAKAILKLHAREHKALAEALMKYETLDADDIKAILDGRPVSKDL
;
A
#
# COMPACT_ATOMS: atom_id res chain seq x y z
N MET A 1 -9.32 -3.27 -7.30
CA MET A 1 -8.14 -3.72 -8.09
C MET A 1 -8.27 -5.18 -8.53
N VAL A 2 -8.32 -6.15 -7.61
CA VAL A 2 -8.48 -7.58 -8.00
C VAL A 2 -9.90 -7.90 -8.49
N LYS A 3 -10.93 -7.43 -7.76
CA LYS A 3 -12.35 -7.72 -8.07
C LYS A 3 -12.92 -6.86 -9.20
N ASP A 4 -12.65 -5.55 -9.15
CA ASP A 4 -13.33 -4.58 -10.03
C ASP A 4 -12.50 -4.15 -11.24
N LEU A 5 -11.18 -4.39 -11.22
CA LEU A 5 -10.26 -3.96 -12.30
C LEU A 5 -9.56 -5.13 -12.99
N GLY A 6 -9.84 -6.38 -12.59
CA GLY A 6 -9.26 -7.58 -13.20
C GLY A 6 -7.73 -7.66 -13.11
N MET A 7 -7.11 -7.00 -12.13
CA MET A 7 -5.65 -6.91 -12.00
C MET A 7 -5.05 -8.12 -11.25
N SER A 8 -5.39 -9.34 -11.67
CA SER A 8 -4.78 -10.57 -11.17
C SER A 8 -4.63 -11.60 -12.29
N ASP A 9 -3.40 -12.12 -12.48
CA ASP A 9 -3.09 -13.13 -13.49
C ASP A 9 -3.77 -14.48 -13.21
N LYS A 10 -4.10 -14.78 -11.94
CA LYS A 10 -4.76 -16.03 -11.53
C LYS A 10 -6.28 -15.99 -11.70
N VAL A 11 -6.89 -14.85 -11.45
CA VAL A 11 -8.35 -14.66 -11.57
C VAL A 11 -8.73 -14.23 -13.00
N GLY A 12 -7.75 -13.72 -13.76
CA GLY A 12 -7.89 -13.23 -15.12
C GLY A 12 -8.48 -11.82 -15.17
N LEU A 13 -8.58 -11.26 -16.38
CA LEU A 13 -9.21 -9.96 -16.64
C LEU A 13 -10.75 -10.07 -16.55
N ARG A 14 -11.27 -10.42 -15.38
CA ARG A 14 -12.71 -10.47 -15.11
C ARG A 14 -13.07 -9.44 -14.06
N THR A 15 -14.14 -8.69 -14.32
CA THR A 15 -14.74 -7.76 -13.37
C THR A 15 -15.94 -8.45 -12.73
N PHE A 16 -15.97 -8.52 -11.40
CA PHE A 16 -17.13 -9.06 -10.68
C PHE A 16 -17.99 -7.88 -10.22
N GLU A 17 -19.08 -7.62 -10.94
CA GLU A 17 -20.05 -6.60 -10.54
C GLU A 17 -20.84 -7.09 -9.31
N ASP A 18 -20.80 -6.32 -8.21
CA ASP A 18 -21.76 -6.52 -7.13
C ASP A 18 -23.11 -5.93 -7.56
N ASN A 19 -24.06 -6.79 -7.91
CA ASN A 19 -25.46 -6.45 -8.19
C ASN A 19 -26.22 -6.00 -6.91
N ALA A 20 -25.59 -5.18 -6.07
CA ALA A 20 -26.17 -4.70 -4.81
C ALA A 20 -27.34 -3.71 -5.01
N GLY A 21 -27.62 -3.28 -6.24
CA GLY A 21 -28.67 -2.30 -6.58
C GLY A 21 -29.77 -2.78 -7.54
N GLN A 22 -29.73 -4.03 -8.02
CA GLN A 22 -30.72 -4.52 -8.99
C GLN A 22 -31.75 -5.43 -8.30
N LEU A 23 -33.02 -5.03 -8.33
CA LEU A 23 -34.18 -5.74 -7.75
C LEU A 23 -34.37 -7.18 -8.26
N ILE A 24 -33.61 -7.61 -9.26
CA ILE A 24 -33.57 -8.97 -9.78
C ILE A 24 -32.17 -9.50 -9.49
N SER A 25 -32.04 -10.32 -8.46
CA SER A 25 -30.82 -11.10 -8.23
C SER A 25 -30.73 -12.19 -9.30
N THR A 26 -30.17 -11.85 -10.47
CA THR A 26 -29.52 -12.87 -11.30
C THR A 26 -28.26 -13.29 -10.55
N GLY A 27 -28.46 -14.22 -9.63
CA GLY A 27 -27.42 -14.81 -8.80
C GLY A 27 -26.46 -15.60 -9.66
N GLU A 28 -25.50 -14.91 -10.27
CA GLU A 28 -24.17 -15.48 -10.43
C GLU A 28 -23.52 -15.42 -9.05
N SER A 29 -23.97 -16.32 -8.16
CA SER A 29 -23.26 -16.58 -6.93
C SER A 29 -21.85 -17.03 -7.31
N LEU A 30 -20.86 -16.16 -7.18
CA LEU A 30 -19.46 -16.56 -7.36
C LEU A 30 -19.26 -17.87 -6.57
N GLY A 31 -18.86 -18.93 -7.28
CA GLY A 31 -18.61 -20.21 -6.64
C GLY A 31 -17.61 -20.04 -5.50
N HIS A 32 -17.77 -20.82 -4.42
CA HIS A 32 -16.90 -20.73 -3.24
C HIS A 32 -15.41 -20.77 -3.60
N SER A 33 -15.03 -21.59 -4.58
CA SER A 33 -13.66 -21.68 -5.10
C SER A 33 -13.16 -20.38 -5.75
N THR A 34 -14.03 -19.61 -6.41
CA THR A 34 -13.66 -18.34 -7.04
C THR A 34 -13.49 -17.24 -5.99
N LYS A 35 -14.34 -17.22 -4.96
CA LYS A 35 -14.20 -16.30 -3.83
C LYS A 35 -12.91 -16.54 -3.06
N GLU A 36 -12.61 -17.80 -2.77
CA GLU A 36 -11.36 -18.19 -2.10
C GLU A 36 -10.11 -17.83 -2.93
N ALA A 37 -10.18 -17.96 -4.26
CA ALA A 37 -9.10 -17.52 -5.14
C ALA A 37 -8.89 -15.99 -5.11
N ILE A 38 -9.97 -15.21 -5.08
CA ILE A 38 -9.90 -13.74 -4.97
C ILE A 38 -9.30 -13.34 -3.62
N ASP A 39 -9.77 -13.90 -2.51
CA ASP A 39 -9.28 -13.58 -1.17
C ASP A 39 -7.79 -13.94 -1.02
N SER A 40 -7.39 -15.08 -1.58
CA SER A 40 -5.98 -15.51 -1.61
C SER A 40 -5.10 -14.51 -2.35
N GLU A 41 -5.58 -13.96 -3.46
CA GLU A 41 -4.84 -12.98 -4.24
C GLU A 41 -4.74 -11.62 -3.54
N ILE A 42 -5.82 -11.17 -2.90
CA ILE A 42 -5.81 -9.94 -2.09
C ILE A 42 -4.77 -10.08 -0.98
N LYS A 43 -4.76 -11.24 -0.29
CA LYS A 43 -3.78 -11.52 0.77
C LYS A 43 -2.35 -11.52 0.22
N ARG A 44 -2.11 -12.13 -0.94
CA ARG A 44 -0.79 -12.14 -1.60
C ARG A 44 -0.33 -10.71 -1.90
N LEU A 45 -1.16 -9.88 -2.51
CA LEU A 45 -0.81 -8.50 -2.87
C LEU A 45 -0.51 -7.63 -1.64
N LEU A 46 -1.28 -7.78 -0.58
CA LEU A 46 -1.04 -7.07 0.69
C LEU A 46 0.28 -7.51 1.31
N GLN A 47 0.54 -8.82 1.36
CA GLN A 47 1.78 -9.35 1.91
C GLN A 47 3.00 -8.87 1.11
N GLU A 48 2.95 -8.95 -0.22
CA GLU A 48 4.03 -8.46 -1.08
C GLU A 48 4.26 -6.95 -0.94
N SER A 49 3.19 -6.17 -0.81
CA SER A 49 3.32 -4.72 -0.61
C SER A 49 3.90 -4.38 0.76
N PHE A 50 3.49 -5.11 1.80
CA PHE A 50 4.05 -5.00 3.14
C PHE A 50 5.54 -5.36 3.15
N ASP A 51 5.91 -6.49 2.55
CA ASP A 51 7.30 -6.95 2.51
C ASP A 51 8.19 -6.01 1.69
N ARG A 52 7.69 -5.48 0.56
CA ARG A 52 8.40 -4.45 -0.21
C ARG A 52 8.61 -3.17 0.60
N ALA A 53 7.57 -2.65 1.25
CA ALA A 53 7.68 -1.45 2.07
C ALA A 53 8.67 -1.66 3.22
N LYS A 54 8.58 -2.79 3.92
CA LYS A 54 9.51 -3.18 4.99
C LYS A 54 10.94 -3.32 4.49
N ALA A 55 11.15 -3.88 3.30
CA ALA A 55 12.46 -4.01 2.69
C ALA A 55 13.07 -2.64 2.38
N ILE A 56 12.30 -1.71 1.81
CA ILE A 56 12.74 -0.33 1.52
C ILE A 56 13.13 0.39 2.82
N LEU A 57 12.28 0.31 3.86
CA LEU A 57 12.57 0.93 5.15
C LEU A 57 13.83 0.36 5.82
N LYS A 58 14.07 -0.96 5.68
CA LYS A 58 15.28 -1.61 6.19
C LYS A 58 16.53 -1.23 5.38
N LEU A 59 16.41 -1.11 4.05
CA LEU A 59 17.51 -0.71 3.19
C LEU A 59 17.99 0.71 3.54
N HIS A 60 17.04 1.62 3.79
CA HIS A 60 17.28 3.00 4.18
C HIS A 60 17.16 3.23 5.69
N ALA A 61 17.60 2.26 6.49
CA ALA A 61 17.42 2.32 7.95
C ALA A 61 18.15 3.50 8.60
N ARG A 62 19.25 3.97 8.02
CA ARG A 62 20.02 5.11 8.53
C ARG A 62 19.25 6.41 8.33
N GLU A 63 18.77 6.62 7.12
CA GLU A 63 17.96 7.75 6.71
C GLU A 63 16.63 7.80 7.47
N HIS A 64 15.97 6.65 7.58
CA HIS A 64 14.74 6.51 8.37
C HIS A 64 14.95 6.88 9.85
N LYS A 65 16.08 6.46 10.43
CA LYS A 65 16.44 6.83 11.81
C LYS A 65 16.73 8.33 11.93
N ALA A 66 17.45 8.92 10.98
CA ALA A 66 17.74 10.36 10.98
C ALA A 66 16.45 11.20 10.88
N LEU A 67 15.48 10.79 10.06
CA LEU A 67 14.17 11.45 9.98
C LEU A 67 13.39 11.33 11.29
N ALA A 68 13.42 10.17 11.95
CA ALA A 68 12.78 9.98 13.24
C ALA A 68 13.40 10.87 14.33
N GLU A 69 14.73 10.95 14.39
CA GLU A 69 15.45 11.83 15.33
C GLU A 69 15.16 13.31 15.05
N ALA A 70 15.07 13.71 13.78
CA ALA A 70 14.73 15.06 13.40
C ALA A 70 13.27 15.42 13.77
N LEU A 71 12.31 14.51 13.56
CA LEU A 71 10.92 14.71 14.01
C LEU A 71 10.82 14.85 15.53
N MET A 72 11.62 14.10 16.30
CA MET A 72 11.67 14.26 17.75
C MET A 72 12.22 15.62 18.18
N LYS A 73 13.08 16.25 17.37
CA LYS A 73 13.70 17.55 17.67
C LYS A 73 12.85 18.74 17.21
N TYR A 74 12.24 18.64 16.04
CA TYR A 74 11.56 19.76 15.36
C TYR A 74 10.03 19.61 15.28
N GLU A 75 9.48 18.49 15.77
CA GLU A 75 8.06 18.09 15.79
C GLU A 75 7.39 17.91 14.42
N THR A 76 7.78 18.71 13.44
CA THR A 76 7.29 18.72 12.06
C THR A 76 8.47 18.82 11.11
N LEU A 77 8.34 18.25 9.91
CA LEU A 77 9.32 18.37 8.84
C LEU A 77 8.59 18.69 7.53
N ASP A 78 9.06 19.70 6.82
CA ASP A 78 8.60 20.00 5.47
C ASP A 78 9.38 19.21 4.42
N ALA A 79 8.90 19.20 3.19
CA ALA A 79 9.53 18.44 2.10
C ALA A 79 11.01 18.83 1.87
N ASP A 80 11.36 20.09 2.09
CA ASP A 80 12.74 20.56 1.94
C ASP A 80 13.63 20.18 3.14
N ASP A 81 13.08 20.11 4.35
CA ASP A 81 13.77 19.59 5.53
C ASP A 81 14.10 18.09 5.36
N ILE A 82 13.15 17.32 4.85
CA ILE A 82 13.33 15.88 4.58
C ILE A 82 14.48 15.67 3.59
N LYS A 83 14.51 16.43 2.49
CA LYS A 83 15.62 16.39 1.52
C LYS A 83 16.94 16.78 2.16
N ALA A 84 16.97 17.84 2.98
CA ALA A 84 18.18 18.26 3.67
C ALA A 84 18.73 17.15 4.58
N ILE A 85 17.88 16.49 5.37
CA ILE A 85 18.26 15.38 6.25
C ILE A 85 18.79 14.19 5.45
N LEU A 86 18.13 13.85 4.34
CA LEU A 86 18.55 12.77 3.46
C LEU A 86 19.91 13.05 2.79
N ASP A 87 20.17 14.32 2.43
CA ASP A 87 21.44 14.78 1.85
C ASP A 87 22.56 14.97 2.90
N GLY A 88 22.27 14.75 4.19
CA GLY A 88 23.21 14.99 5.29
C GLY A 88 23.49 16.47 5.56
N ARG A 89 22.62 17.37 5.10
CA ARG A 89 22.70 18.81 5.33
C ARG A 89 21.96 19.20 6.61
N PRO A 90 22.40 20.27 7.30
CA PRO A 90 21.69 20.76 8.47
C PRO A 90 20.30 21.31 8.10
N VAL A 91 19.29 20.97 8.90
CA VAL A 91 17.93 21.51 8.76
C VAL A 91 17.94 22.98 9.20
N SER A 92 17.59 23.90 8.31
CA SER A 92 17.49 25.34 8.62
C SER A 92 16.14 25.67 9.25
N LYS A 93 15.83 25.03 10.38
CA LYS A 93 14.76 25.48 11.26
C LYS A 93 15.40 26.32 12.36
N ASP A 94 15.39 27.63 12.16
CA ASP A 94 15.60 28.59 13.23
C ASP A 94 14.44 28.43 14.23
N LEU A 95 14.79 28.17 15.50
CA LEU A 95 13.86 28.18 16.63
C LEU A 95 13.52 29.63 17.00
#